data_AF-A0A1A0HH81-F1
#
_entry.id   AF-A0A1A0HH81-F1
#
_cell.length_a   1.000
_cell.length_b   1.000
_cell.length_c   1.000
_cell.angle_alpha   90.00
_cell.angle_beta   90.00
_cell.angle_gamma   90.00
#
_symmetry.space_group_name_H-M   'P 1'
#
loop_
_entity.id
_entity.type
_entity.pdbx_description
1 polymer ?
#
loop_
_entity_poly.entity_id
_entity_poly.type
_entity_poly.pdbx_seq_one_letter_code
_entity_poly.pdbx_strand_id
1 'polypeptide(L)'
;SLFPTNPSLGLFLFSPLVPAADNRPALALLTTVQLLLGLSWMTRRAPRAGESRARARAVAALRFLAGSVAVFLAAFEALRLAIPYDPWAEEARAWRHWAVRNGHGPSWWRGAIAFYTPMPVAEWKRKTTNWLSNLINALEADRAADAGAHDAGVLSSIPLGPRAVLKAGEADTYTEIYESLCAKNGLRAHALLAGALADVSELNKAARLDALLEDEGHVHLDADYSRPNIQLGTHTMDTDADFEMVWANFEPWDELFQETDFDVRMIPRWR
;
A
#
# COMPACT_ATOMS: atom_id res chain seq x y z
N SER A 1 -8.44 21.05 8.94
CA SER A 1 -9.71 21.44 8.26
C SER A 1 -10.87 21.15 9.19
N LEU A 2 -11.98 21.89 9.12
CA LEU A 2 -13.17 21.67 9.97
C LEU A 2 -13.89 20.34 9.68
N PHE A 3 -13.65 19.74 8.52
CA PHE A 3 -14.16 18.43 8.15
C PHE A 3 -13.01 17.55 7.62
N PRO A 4 -12.89 16.29 8.06
CA PRO A 4 -11.93 15.35 7.51
C PRO A 4 -12.37 15.00 6.07
N THR A 5 -11.43 15.09 5.13
CA THR A 5 -11.66 14.93 3.69
C THR A 5 -10.78 13.83 3.15
N ASN A 6 -11.37 12.92 2.37
CA ASN A 6 -10.61 11.87 1.69
C ASN A 6 -9.67 12.46 0.62
N PRO A 7 -8.52 11.82 0.38
CA PRO A 7 -7.56 12.29 -0.61
C PRO A 7 -8.07 11.99 -2.04
N SER A 8 -7.80 12.92 -2.95
CA SER A 8 -8.07 12.76 -4.39
C SER A 8 -7.03 13.51 -5.21
N LEU A 9 -6.80 13.08 -6.46
CA LEU A 9 -5.94 13.80 -7.39
C LEU A 9 -6.74 14.83 -8.20
N GLY A 10 -7.98 14.48 -8.56
CA GLY A 10 -8.78 15.26 -9.50
C GLY A 10 -10.13 15.77 -8.98
N LEU A 11 -10.59 15.28 -7.83
CA LEU A 11 -11.94 15.52 -7.33
C LEU A 11 -12.05 16.76 -6.44
N PHE A 12 -11.21 17.79 -6.65
CA PHE A 12 -11.18 18.99 -5.80
C PHE A 12 -12.53 19.72 -5.76
N LEU A 13 -13.27 19.71 -6.87
CA LEU A 13 -14.63 20.29 -6.98
C LEU A 13 -15.60 19.66 -5.98
N PHE A 14 -15.37 18.39 -5.62
CA PHE A 14 -16.18 17.60 -4.72
C PHE A 14 -15.44 17.27 -3.41
N SER A 15 -14.41 18.04 -3.04
CA SER A 15 -13.55 17.77 -1.86
C SER A 15 -14.27 17.30 -0.58
N PRO A 16 -15.41 17.90 -0.13
CA PRO A 16 -16.11 17.41 1.07
C PRO A 16 -16.94 16.12 0.85
N LEU A 17 -17.13 15.71 -0.39
CA LEU A 17 -17.93 14.56 -0.83
C LEU A 17 -17.08 13.41 -1.40
N VAL A 18 -15.74 13.56 -1.43
CA VAL A 18 -14.84 12.52 -1.93
C VAL A 18 -15.04 11.23 -1.11
N PRO A 19 -15.38 10.09 -1.76
CA PRO A 19 -15.52 8.82 -1.08
C PRO A 19 -14.17 8.29 -0.61
N ALA A 20 -14.19 7.29 0.26
CA ALA A 20 -12.99 6.63 0.75
C ALA A 20 -12.23 5.97 -0.41
N ALA A 21 -10.89 6.03 -0.34
CA ALA A 21 -10.00 5.56 -1.38
C ALA A 21 -10.12 4.05 -1.66
N ASP A 22 -10.51 3.28 -0.65
CA ASP A 22 -10.71 1.83 -0.75
C ASP A 22 -12.04 1.46 -1.45
N ASN A 23 -12.99 2.38 -1.54
CA ASN A 23 -14.27 2.19 -2.21
C ASN A 23 -14.19 2.58 -3.71
N ARG A 24 -13.58 1.68 -4.51
CA ARG A 24 -13.45 1.83 -5.97
C ARG A 24 -14.77 2.15 -6.69
N PRO A 25 -15.93 1.50 -6.43
CA PRO A 25 -17.14 1.83 -7.17
C PRO A 25 -17.68 3.23 -6.83
N ALA A 26 -17.57 3.69 -5.58
CA ALA A 26 -17.98 5.05 -5.23
C ALA A 26 -17.07 6.11 -5.88
N LEU A 27 -15.75 5.86 -5.89
CA LEU A 27 -14.79 6.72 -6.60
C LEU A 27 -15.06 6.75 -8.11
N ALA A 28 -15.32 5.60 -8.72
CA ALA A 28 -15.65 5.51 -10.13
C ALA A 28 -16.93 6.29 -10.45
N LEU A 29 -17.98 6.12 -9.65
CA LEU A 29 -19.24 6.87 -9.78
C LEU A 29 -18.98 8.38 -9.75
N LEU A 30 -18.27 8.89 -8.72
CA LEU A 30 -18.03 10.32 -8.59
C LEU A 30 -17.15 10.87 -9.73
N THR A 31 -16.17 10.09 -10.17
CA THR A 31 -15.33 10.41 -11.34
C THR A 31 -16.16 10.50 -12.61
N THR A 32 -17.07 9.54 -12.84
CA THR A 32 -18.00 9.57 -13.97
C THR A 32 -18.94 10.77 -13.89
N VAL A 33 -19.47 11.11 -12.71
CA VAL A 33 -20.31 12.30 -12.51
C VAL A 33 -19.53 13.58 -12.86
N GLN A 34 -18.29 13.72 -12.38
CA GLN A 34 -17.44 14.87 -12.72
C GLN A 34 -17.17 14.95 -14.22
N LEU A 35 -16.89 13.81 -14.87
CA LEU A 35 -16.68 13.73 -16.31
C LEU A 35 -17.92 14.19 -17.08
N LEU A 36 -19.10 13.67 -16.73
CA LEU A 36 -20.36 14.03 -17.39
C LEU A 36 -20.73 15.50 -17.17
N LEU A 37 -20.49 16.04 -15.97
CA LEU A 37 -20.68 17.46 -15.69
C LEU A 37 -19.72 18.34 -16.50
N GLY A 38 -18.45 17.94 -16.59
CA GLY A 38 -17.46 18.64 -17.40
C GLY A 38 -17.85 18.67 -18.89
N LEU A 39 -18.24 17.53 -19.45
CA LEU A 39 -18.74 17.43 -20.81
C LEU A 39 -20.02 18.25 -21.02
N SER A 40 -20.95 18.21 -20.06
CA SER A 40 -22.19 19.02 -20.07
C SER A 40 -21.88 20.52 -20.15
N TRP A 41 -20.89 21.02 -19.42
CA TRP A 41 -20.49 22.42 -19.48
C TRP A 41 -19.89 22.83 -20.82
N MET A 42 -19.23 21.90 -21.53
CA MET A 42 -18.66 22.13 -22.86
C MET A 42 -19.71 22.10 -23.99
N THR A 43 -20.94 21.62 -23.71
CA THR A 43 -22.01 21.64 -24.71
C THR A 43 -22.51 23.05 -25.01
N ARG A 44 -23.11 23.23 -26.19
CA ARG A 44 -23.62 24.53 -26.66
C ARG A 44 -24.68 25.07 -25.70
N ARG A 45 -24.46 26.28 -25.19
CA ARG A 45 -25.46 27.05 -24.43
C ARG A 45 -26.35 27.83 -25.40
N ALA A 46 -27.66 27.72 -25.24
CA ALA A 46 -28.60 28.65 -25.89
C ALA A 46 -28.49 30.04 -25.23
N PRO A 47 -28.22 31.12 -25.99
CA PRO A 47 -28.19 32.47 -25.45
C PRO A 47 -29.57 32.85 -24.91
N ARG A 48 -29.61 33.58 -23.78
CA ARG A 48 -30.89 34.05 -23.22
C ARG A 48 -31.41 35.24 -24.03
N ALA A 49 -32.73 35.38 -24.13
CA ALA A 49 -33.34 36.55 -24.74
C ALA A 49 -32.85 37.84 -24.02
N GLY A 50 -32.37 38.81 -24.79
CA GLY A 50 -31.81 40.07 -24.26
C GLY A 50 -30.34 40.02 -23.83
N GLU A 51 -29.63 38.90 -23.99
CA GLU A 51 -28.20 38.81 -23.66
C GLU A 51 -27.32 39.43 -24.76
N SER A 52 -26.33 40.25 -24.38
CA SER A 52 -25.39 40.82 -25.34
C SER A 52 -24.48 39.75 -25.95
N ARG A 53 -24.13 39.90 -27.24
CA ARG A 53 -23.28 38.93 -27.96
C ARG A 53 -21.93 38.70 -27.28
N ALA A 54 -21.33 39.76 -26.73
CA ALA A 54 -20.06 39.67 -26.01
C ALA A 54 -20.19 38.85 -24.72
N ARG A 55 -21.24 39.09 -23.93
CA ARG A 55 -21.52 38.33 -22.70
C ARG A 55 -21.80 36.86 -23.00
N ALA A 56 -22.60 36.57 -24.03
CA ALA A 56 -22.88 35.20 -24.45
C ALA A 56 -21.61 34.44 -24.83
N ARG A 57 -20.70 35.07 -25.59
CA ARG A 57 -19.39 34.49 -25.95
C ARG A 57 -18.49 34.29 -24.74
N ALA A 58 -18.39 35.28 -23.84
CA ALA A 58 -17.58 35.19 -22.64
C ALA A 58 -18.06 34.04 -21.71
N VAL A 59 -19.36 33.92 -21.49
CA VAL A 59 -19.93 32.83 -20.68
C VAL A 59 -19.72 31.48 -21.35
N ALA A 60 -19.86 31.39 -22.68
CA ALA A 60 -19.59 30.16 -23.41
C ALA A 60 -18.11 29.74 -23.28
N ALA A 61 -17.18 30.68 -23.42
CA ALA A 61 -15.74 30.41 -23.24
C ALA A 61 -15.42 29.97 -21.81
N LEU A 62 -15.97 30.66 -20.80
CA LEU A 62 -15.75 30.29 -19.40
C LEU A 62 -16.28 28.90 -19.07
N ARG A 63 -17.48 28.56 -19.54
CA ARG A 63 -18.06 27.21 -19.37
C ARG A 63 -17.22 26.14 -20.04
N PHE A 64 -16.75 26.42 -21.26
CA PHE A 64 -15.88 25.49 -21.98
C PHE A 64 -14.57 25.26 -21.21
N LEU A 65 -13.91 26.32 -20.74
CA LEU A 65 -12.69 26.22 -19.94
C LEU A 65 -12.92 25.45 -18.62
N ALA A 66 -13.99 25.78 -17.89
CA ALA A 66 -14.34 25.09 -16.65
C ALA A 66 -14.64 23.59 -16.90
N GLY A 67 -15.36 23.29 -17.98
CA GLY A 67 -15.63 21.92 -18.41
C GLY A 67 -14.35 21.15 -18.77
N SER A 68 -13.46 21.76 -19.56
CA SER A 68 -12.15 21.17 -19.90
C SER A 68 -11.31 20.85 -18.66
N VAL A 69 -11.27 21.74 -17.67
CA VAL A 69 -10.57 21.50 -16.39
C VAL A 69 -11.22 20.33 -15.63
N ALA A 70 -12.54 20.28 -15.54
CA ALA A 70 -13.25 19.19 -14.86
C ALA A 70 -13.00 17.83 -15.52
N VAL A 71 -13.03 17.76 -16.86
CA VAL A 71 -12.71 16.56 -17.64
C VAL A 71 -11.26 16.13 -17.44
N PHE A 72 -10.32 17.07 -17.52
CA PHE A 72 -8.89 16.81 -17.35
C PHE A 72 -8.59 16.22 -15.96
N LEU A 73 -9.23 16.74 -14.92
CA LEU A 73 -9.05 16.22 -13.57
C LEU A 73 -9.76 14.89 -13.33
N ALA A 74 -10.93 14.66 -13.95
CA ALA A 74 -11.56 13.35 -13.94
C ALA A 74 -10.65 12.29 -14.59
N ALA A 75 -9.87 12.67 -15.61
CA ALA A 75 -8.91 11.78 -16.24
C ALA A 75 -7.77 11.37 -15.29
N PHE A 76 -7.29 12.25 -14.42
CA PHE A 76 -6.29 11.88 -13.38
C PHE A 76 -6.85 10.89 -12.37
N GLU A 77 -8.10 11.08 -11.93
CA GLU A 77 -8.73 10.14 -11.00
C GLU A 77 -9.01 8.79 -11.68
N ALA A 78 -9.40 8.79 -12.95
CA ALA A 78 -9.54 7.58 -13.74
C ALA A 78 -8.20 6.85 -13.93
N LEU A 79 -7.10 7.60 -14.16
CA LEU A 79 -5.76 7.02 -14.24
C LEU A 79 -5.37 6.38 -12.91
N ARG A 80 -5.63 7.05 -11.78
CA ARG A 80 -5.41 6.48 -10.44
C ARG A 80 -6.19 5.18 -10.24
N LEU A 81 -7.47 5.14 -10.63
CA LEU A 81 -8.30 3.92 -10.53
C LEU A 81 -7.79 2.78 -11.41
N ALA A 82 -7.04 3.08 -12.48
CA ALA A 82 -6.43 2.08 -13.35
C ALA A 82 -5.12 1.49 -12.78
N ILE A 83 -4.49 2.15 -11.80
CA ILE A 83 -3.28 1.64 -11.16
C ILE A 83 -3.68 0.46 -10.24
N PRO A 84 -3.04 -0.72 -10.35
CA PRO A 84 -3.34 -1.87 -9.50
C PRO A 84 -3.13 -1.59 -8.01
N TYR A 85 -2.08 -0.82 -7.70
CA TYR A 85 -1.64 -0.44 -6.38
C TYR A 85 -1.96 1.03 -6.11
N ASP A 86 -2.75 1.32 -5.07
CA ASP A 86 -3.03 2.68 -4.62
C ASP A 86 -2.75 2.79 -3.10
N PRO A 87 -1.66 3.45 -2.68
CA PRO A 87 -1.31 3.62 -1.27
C PRO A 87 -2.43 4.20 -0.41
N TRP A 88 -3.23 5.12 -0.97
CA TRP A 88 -4.37 5.70 -0.24
C TRP A 88 -5.49 4.68 0.00
N ALA A 89 -5.69 3.75 -0.93
CA ALA A 89 -6.70 2.71 -0.79
C ALA A 89 -6.31 1.69 0.28
N GLU A 90 -5.02 1.37 0.40
CA GLU A 90 -4.50 0.49 1.46
C GLU A 90 -4.64 1.15 2.84
N GLU A 91 -4.21 2.40 2.97
CA GLU A 91 -4.35 3.18 4.19
C GLU A 91 -5.83 3.26 4.62
N ALA A 92 -6.73 3.63 3.70
CA ALA A 92 -8.16 3.71 4.00
C ALA A 92 -8.77 2.36 4.41
N ARG A 93 -8.28 1.25 3.86
CA ARG A 93 -8.72 -0.10 4.21
C ARG A 93 -8.22 -0.51 5.60
N ALA A 94 -6.95 -0.28 5.90
CA ALA A 94 -6.37 -0.57 7.22
C ALA A 94 -7.13 0.16 8.33
N TRP A 95 -7.40 1.46 8.14
CA TRP A 95 -8.20 2.24 9.10
C TRP A 95 -9.65 1.80 9.18
N ARG A 96 -10.24 1.28 8.10
CA ARG A 96 -11.57 0.69 8.13
C ARG A 96 -11.59 -0.58 8.97
N HIS A 97 -10.61 -1.47 8.81
CA HIS A 97 -10.49 -2.68 9.63
C HIS A 97 -10.25 -2.33 11.09
N TRP A 98 -9.36 -1.38 11.38
CA TRP A 98 -9.13 -0.86 12.73
C TRP A 98 -10.42 -0.32 13.36
N ALA A 99 -11.20 0.48 12.63
CA ALA A 99 -12.46 1.02 13.13
C ALA A 99 -13.47 -0.09 13.46
N VAL A 100 -13.60 -1.10 12.60
CA VAL A 100 -14.49 -2.26 12.83
C VAL A 100 -14.03 -3.08 14.05
N ARG A 101 -12.72 -3.33 14.20
CA ARG A 101 -12.14 -4.05 15.35
C ARG A 101 -12.43 -3.32 16.68
N ASN A 102 -12.43 -1.98 16.67
CA ASN A 102 -12.75 -1.15 17.83
C ASN A 102 -14.26 -0.94 18.05
N GLY A 103 -15.12 -1.65 17.32
CA GLY A 103 -16.58 -1.58 17.47
C GLY A 103 -17.23 -0.35 16.83
N HIS A 104 -16.51 0.39 15.99
CA HIS A 104 -17.06 1.49 15.21
C HIS A 104 -17.64 0.99 13.88
N GLY A 105 -18.71 1.62 13.41
CA GLY A 105 -19.31 1.34 12.10
C GLY A 105 -18.87 2.37 11.05
N PRO A 106 -17.72 2.17 10.36
CA PRO A 106 -17.28 3.10 9.33
C PRO A 106 -18.31 3.15 8.20
N SER A 107 -18.59 4.36 7.72
CA SER A 107 -19.57 4.53 6.65
C SER A 107 -19.06 3.92 5.34
N TRP A 108 -19.95 3.36 4.53
CA TRP A 108 -19.58 2.83 3.22
C TRP A 108 -18.96 3.90 2.30
N TRP A 109 -19.48 5.14 2.35
CA TRP A 109 -19.02 6.23 1.49
C TRP A 109 -17.72 6.89 1.99
N ARG A 110 -17.67 7.30 3.25
CA ARG A 110 -16.52 8.05 3.81
C ARG A 110 -15.48 7.16 4.48
N GLY A 111 -15.75 5.87 4.66
CA GLY A 111 -14.87 4.96 5.37
C GLY A 111 -14.65 5.37 6.82
N ALA A 112 -13.41 5.21 7.27
CA ALA A 112 -12.94 5.52 8.63
C ALA A 112 -12.24 6.89 8.72
N ILE A 113 -12.51 7.83 7.80
CA ILE A 113 -11.82 9.13 7.70
C ILE A 113 -11.90 10.01 8.96
N ALA A 114 -12.82 9.71 9.87
CA ALA A 114 -12.91 10.39 11.17
C ALA A 114 -11.77 10.01 12.13
N PHE A 115 -11.10 8.88 11.90
CA PHE A 115 -10.13 8.29 12.81
C PHE A 115 -8.68 8.50 12.36
N TYR A 116 -8.44 9.04 11.16
CA TYR A 116 -7.08 9.22 10.63
C TYR A 116 -6.96 10.44 9.71
N THR A 117 -5.73 10.91 9.56
CA THR A 117 -5.36 11.92 8.57
C THR A 117 -4.76 11.24 7.35
N PRO A 118 -5.30 11.44 6.13
CA PRO A 118 -4.76 10.84 4.93
C PRO A 118 -3.30 11.24 4.67
N MET A 119 -2.50 10.31 4.16
CA MET A 119 -1.13 10.62 3.77
C MET A 119 -1.07 11.74 2.70
N PRO A 120 -0.05 12.62 2.74
CA PRO A 120 0.09 13.69 1.78
C PRO A 120 0.40 13.15 0.38
N VAL A 121 0.01 13.92 -0.65
CA VAL A 121 0.23 13.55 -2.07
C VAL A 121 1.72 13.28 -2.38
N ALA A 122 2.63 13.98 -1.71
CA ALA A 122 4.07 13.77 -1.87
C ALA A 122 4.50 12.35 -1.42
N GLU A 123 3.94 11.86 -0.32
CA GLU A 123 4.21 10.52 0.18
C GLU A 123 3.54 9.46 -0.70
N TRP A 124 2.28 9.69 -1.09
CA TRP A 124 1.58 8.83 -2.05
C TRP A 124 2.39 8.68 -3.35
N LYS A 125 2.90 9.79 -3.90
CA LYS A 125 3.76 9.78 -5.09
C LYS A 125 5.02 8.96 -4.84
N ARG A 126 5.69 9.14 -3.70
CA ARG A 126 6.89 8.38 -3.33
C ARG A 126 6.60 6.87 -3.29
N LYS A 127 5.55 6.44 -2.59
CA LYS A 127 5.15 5.02 -2.48
C LYS A 127 4.81 4.43 -3.85
N THR A 128 4.03 5.14 -4.66
CA THR A 128 3.67 4.71 -6.02
C THR A 128 4.90 4.64 -6.94
N THR A 129 5.83 5.60 -6.86
CA THR A 129 7.08 5.56 -7.64
C THR A 129 7.98 4.40 -7.20
N ASN A 130 8.15 4.17 -5.91
CA ASN A 130 8.92 3.03 -5.40
C ASN A 130 8.32 1.70 -5.87
N TRP A 131 6.99 1.55 -5.76
CA TRP A 131 6.29 0.38 -6.28
C TRP A 131 6.52 0.20 -7.78
N LEU A 132 6.41 1.27 -8.58
CA LEU A 132 6.63 1.21 -10.03
C LEU A 132 8.08 0.86 -10.38
N SER A 133 9.06 1.42 -9.66
CA SER A 133 10.48 1.07 -9.82
C SER A 133 10.74 -0.40 -9.49
N ASN A 134 10.15 -0.90 -8.40
CA ASN A 134 10.24 -2.31 -8.03
C ASN A 134 9.59 -3.21 -9.08
N LEU A 135 8.45 -2.79 -9.64
CA LEU A 135 7.76 -3.49 -10.72
C LEU A 135 8.62 -3.53 -12.00
N ILE A 136 9.24 -2.42 -12.39
CA ILE A 136 10.13 -2.34 -13.55
C ILE A 136 11.35 -3.24 -13.35
N ASN A 137 12.01 -3.13 -12.19
CA ASN A 137 13.16 -3.97 -11.87
C ASN A 137 12.80 -5.47 -11.89
N ALA A 138 11.60 -5.82 -11.40
CA ALA A 138 11.11 -7.20 -11.46
C ALA A 138 10.87 -7.67 -12.90
N LEU A 139 10.29 -6.83 -13.76
CA LEU A 139 10.07 -7.15 -15.17
C LEU A 139 11.37 -7.23 -15.98
N GLU A 140 12.36 -6.39 -15.65
CA GLU A 140 13.69 -6.44 -16.26
C GLU A 140 14.47 -7.68 -15.83
N ALA A 141 14.37 -8.06 -14.56
CA ALA A 141 14.95 -9.30 -14.05
C ALA A 141 14.32 -10.54 -14.71
N ASP A 142 13.00 -10.53 -14.94
CA ASP A 142 12.29 -11.60 -15.65
C ASP A 142 12.77 -11.73 -17.10
N ARG A 143 12.89 -10.60 -17.82
CA ARG A 143 13.46 -10.59 -19.18
C ARG A 143 14.91 -11.02 -19.24
N ALA A 144 15.72 -10.65 -18.26
CA ALA A 144 17.12 -11.06 -18.16
C ALA A 144 17.25 -12.55 -17.83
N ALA A 145 16.34 -13.10 -17.03
CA ALA A 145 16.24 -14.53 -16.77
C ALA A 145 15.81 -15.29 -18.02
N ASP A 146 14.83 -14.80 -18.78
CA ASP A 146 14.40 -15.40 -20.06
C ASP A 146 15.51 -15.36 -21.14
N ALA A 147 16.31 -14.29 -21.17
CA ALA A 147 17.46 -14.17 -22.07
C ALA A 147 18.68 -15.01 -21.61
N GLY A 148 18.83 -15.24 -20.30
CA GLY A 148 19.88 -16.05 -19.68
C GLY A 148 19.53 -17.53 -19.49
N ALA A 149 18.27 -17.92 -19.74
CA ALA A 149 17.77 -19.29 -19.59
C ALA A 149 18.36 -20.30 -20.59
N HIS A 150 19.22 -19.86 -21.52
CA HIS A 150 20.02 -20.77 -22.33
C HIS A 150 21.35 -21.17 -21.70
N ASP A 151 21.83 -20.55 -20.60
CA ASP A 151 23.17 -20.91 -20.09
C ASP A 151 23.45 -20.74 -18.58
N ALA A 152 22.45 -20.43 -17.73
CA ALA A 152 22.70 -20.39 -16.28
C ALA A 152 21.50 -20.83 -15.45
N GLY A 153 21.31 -22.16 -15.38
CA GLY A 153 20.52 -22.76 -14.32
C GLY A 153 21.15 -22.47 -12.95
N VAL A 154 20.27 -22.19 -11.97
CA VAL A 154 20.44 -22.42 -10.52
C VAL A 154 20.76 -21.22 -9.60
N LEU A 155 21.11 -20.01 -10.05
CA LEU A 155 21.59 -18.99 -9.08
C LEU A 155 20.94 -17.60 -8.99
N SER A 156 19.78 -17.31 -9.61
CA SER A 156 19.27 -15.92 -9.58
C SER A 156 17.76 -15.66 -9.49
N SER A 157 16.90 -16.62 -9.14
CA SER A 157 15.47 -16.27 -9.01
C SER A 157 14.73 -17.12 -7.98
N ILE A 158 14.24 -16.46 -6.92
CA ILE A 158 12.89 -16.78 -6.45
C ILE A 158 12.04 -15.66 -7.05
N PRO A 159 11.30 -15.92 -8.14
CA PRO A 159 10.45 -14.94 -8.77
C PRO A 159 9.21 -14.73 -7.90
N LEU A 160 9.06 -13.55 -7.32
CA LEU A 160 7.77 -13.09 -6.80
C LEU A 160 7.37 -11.88 -7.62
N GLY A 161 6.93 -12.17 -8.85
CA GLY A 161 6.40 -11.18 -9.78
C GLY A 161 5.01 -10.67 -9.39
N PRO A 162 4.50 -9.64 -10.08
CA PRO A 162 3.19 -9.01 -9.85
C PRO A 162 1.98 -9.90 -10.18
N ARG A 163 2.22 -11.12 -10.69
CA ARG A 163 1.24 -12.20 -10.92
C ARG A 163 1.50 -13.44 -10.09
N ALA A 164 2.50 -13.43 -9.20
CA ALA A 164 2.68 -14.48 -8.20
C ALA A 164 1.63 -14.31 -7.10
N VAL A 165 0.37 -14.55 -7.46
CA VAL A 165 -0.51 -15.28 -6.54
C VAL A 165 0.29 -16.55 -6.25
N LEU A 166 0.67 -16.77 -4.99
CA LEU A 166 1.04 -18.12 -4.54
C LEU A 166 0.01 -19.04 -5.21
N LYS A 167 0.43 -19.90 -6.14
CA LYS A 167 -0.48 -20.90 -6.69
C LYS A 167 -0.76 -21.87 -5.56
N ALA A 168 -1.62 -21.45 -4.62
CA ALA A 168 -2.13 -22.28 -3.56
C ALA A 168 -2.82 -23.46 -4.25
N GLY A 169 -2.19 -24.63 -4.20
CA GLY A 169 -2.68 -25.85 -4.85
C GLY A 169 -1.66 -26.63 -5.69
N GLU A 170 -0.48 -26.09 -6.00
CA GLU A 170 0.63 -26.92 -6.52
C GLU A 170 1.38 -27.56 -5.33
N ALA A 171 1.62 -28.88 -5.41
CA ALA A 171 2.40 -29.59 -4.40
C ALA A 171 3.83 -29.01 -4.34
N ASP A 172 4.41 -28.96 -3.15
CA ASP A 172 5.80 -28.54 -2.85
C ASP A 172 6.18 -27.06 -3.05
N THR A 173 5.26 -26.17 -3.46
CA THR A 173 5.55 -24.73 -3.63
C THR A 173 6.11 -24.07 -2.36
N TYR A 174 5.59 -24.43 -1.19
CA TYR A 174 6.06 -23.88 0.09
C TYR A 174 7.42 -24.45 0.51
N THR A 175 7.71 -25.70 0.17
CA THR A 175 9.00 -26.36 0.43
C THR A 175 10.11 -25.70 -0.38
N GLU A 176 9.87 -25.44 -1.66
CA GLU A 176 10.83 -24.76 -2.54
C GLU A 176 11.11 -23.33 -2.08
N ILE A 177 10.06 -22.60 -1.68
CA ILE A 177 10.20 -21.26 -1.10
C ILE A 177 11.05 -21.33 0.17
N TYR A 178 10.76 -22.28 1.07
CA TYR A 178 11.50 -22.46 2.32
C TYR A 178 12.98 -22.77 2.09
N GLU A 179 13.30 -23.76 1.25
CA GLU A 179 14.68 -24.17 0.99
C GLU A 179 15.50 -23.04 0.38
N SER A 180 14.93 -22.34 -0.58
CA SER A 180 15.60 -21.22 -1.24
C SER A 180 15.86 -20.06 -0.28
N LEU A 181 14.95 -19.84 0.66
CA LEU A 181 15.09 -18.82 1.67
C LEU A 181 16.08 -19.19 2.77
N CYS A 182 16.11 -20.46 3.18
CA CYS A 182 17.16 -20.99 4.03
C CYS A 182 18.54 -20.83 3.40
N ALA A 183 18.69 -21.13 2.11
CA ALA A 183 19.94 -20.94 1.39
C ALA A 183 20.37 -19.46 1.37
N LYS A 184 19.45 -18.54 1.04
CA LYS A 184 19.72 -17.09 1.05
C LYS A 184 20.08 -16.56 2.44
N ASN A 185 19.36 -17.00 3.47
CA ASN A 185 19.64 -16.61 4.85
C ASN A 185 21.01 -17.15 5.31
N GLY A 186 21.39 -18.36 4.90
CA GLY A 186 22.73 -18.91 5.15
C GLY A 186 23.82 -18.05 4.52
N LEU A 187 23.67 -17.67 3.25
CA LEU A 187 24.61 -16.79 2.55
C LEU A 187 24.69 -15.40 3.19
N ARG A 188 23.54 -14.81 3.54
CA ARG A 188 23.49 -13.49 4.19
C ARG A 188 24.09 -13.54 5.59
N ALA A 189 23.81 -14.58 6.36
CA ALA A 189 24.41 -14.78 7.68
C ALA A 189 25.94 -14.88 7.57
N HIS A 190 26.46 -15.66 6.61
CA HIS A 190 27.88 -15.74 6.36
C HIS A 190 28.49 -14.40 5.96
N ALA A 191 27.84 -13.64 5.06
CA ALA A 191 28.32 -12.33 4.64
C ALA A 191 28.34 -11.31 5.78
N LEU A 192 27.31 -11.34 6.65
CA LEU A 192 27.24 -10.48 7.84
C LEU A 192 28.31 -10.87 8.86
N LEU A 193 28.47 -12.16 9.16
CA LEU A 193 29.48 -12.66 10.10
C LEU A 193 30.92 -12.45 9.58
N ALA A 194 31.12 -12.42 8.26
CA ALA A 194 32.43 -12.12 7.67
C ALA A 194 32.73 -10.61 7.57
N GLY A 195 31.69 -9.76 7.64
CA GLY A 195 31.81 -8.31 7.46
C GLY A 195 31.33 -7.55 8.69
N ALA A 196 30.09 -7.04 8.62
CA ALA A 196 29.54 -6.09 9.58
C ALA A 196 29.37 -6.63 11.02
N LEU A 197 29.36 -7.96 11.20
CA LEU A 197 29.22 -8.62 12.49
C LEU A 197 30.45 -9.49 12.83
N ALA A 198 31.59 -9.28 12.17
CA ALA A 198 32.79 -10.07 12.40
C ALA A 198 33.37 -9.91 13.82
N ASP A 199 33.13 -8.76 14.45
CA ASP A 199 33.49 -8.41 15.82
C ASP A 199 32.46 -8.93 16.85
N VAL A 200 31.31 -9.41 16.39
CA VAL A 200 30.20 -9.87 17.22
C VAL A 200 30.38 -11.34 17.57
N SER A 201 30.87 -11.60 18.78
CA SER A 201 31.01 -12.94 19.35
C SER A 201 30.20 -13.08 20.64
N GLU A 202 29.89 -14.31 21.05
CA GLU A 202 29.24 -14.59 22.33
C GLU A 202 30.04 -14.05 23.53
N LEU A 203 31.36 -13.91 23.40
CA LEU A 203 32.23 -13.32 24.43
C LEU A 203 32.02 -11.81 24.56
N ASN A 204 31.78 -11.12 23.45
CA ASN A 204 31.57 -9.67 23.42
C ASN A 204 30.11 -9.27 23.66
N LYS A 205 29.21 -10.26 23.77
CA LYS A 205 27.77 -10.06 23.91
C LYS A 205 27.40 -9.34 25.21
N ALA A 206 27.97 -9.76 26.33
CA ALA A 206 27.67 -9.17 27.64
C ALA A 206 28.03 -7.66 27.66
N ALA A 207 29.27 -7.33 27.27
CA ALA A 207 29.72 -5.93 27.21
C ALA A 207 28.88 -5.07 26.27
N ARG A 208 28.37 -5.62 25.17
CA ARG A 208 27.49 -4.89 24.23
C ARG A 208 26.07 -4.72 24.76
N LEU A 209 25.56 -5.70 25.50
CA LEU A 209 24.27 -5.60 26.17
C LEU A 209 24.34 -4.60 27.32
N ASP A 210 25.42 -4.59 28.08
CA ASP A 210 25.66 -3.60 29.14
C ASP A 210 25.74 -2.19 28.54
N ALA A 211 26.53 -2.01 27.47
CA ALA A 211 26.61 -0.73 26.77
C ALA A 211 25.25 -0.28 26.21
N LEU A 212 24.45 -1.21 25.68
CA LEU A 212 23.09 -0.93 25.18
C LEU A 212 22.10 -0.60 26.31
N LEU A 213 22.23 -1.21 27.49
CA LEU A 213 21.43 -0.89 28.68
C LEU A 213 21.83 0.45 29.29
N GLU A 214 23.09 0.86 29.11
CA GLU A 214 23.65 2.16 29.52
C GLU A 214 23.42 3.26 28.47
N ASP A 215 22.72 2.96 27.37
CA ASP A 215 22.49 3.85 26.21
C ASP A 215 23.77 4.31 25.50
N GLU A 216 24.87 3.60 25.73
CA GLU A 216 26.16 3.81 25.08
C GLU A 216 26.31 2.86 23.88
N GLY A 217 26.00 3.32 22.68
CA GLY A 217 26.17 2.50 21.47
C GLY A 217 25.54 3.08 20.22
N HIS A 218 25.66 2.34 19.11
CA HIS A 218 25.02 2.70 17.83
C HIS A 218 23.55 2.25 17.74
N VAL A 219 23.04 1.53 18.75
CA VAL A 219 21.70 0.95 18.78
C VAL A 219 21.02 1.43 20.06
N HIS A 220 19.94 2.19 19.90
CA HIS A 220 19.12 2.70 21.00
C HIS A 220 17.87 1.84 21.16
N LEU A 221 17.55 1.46 22.40
CA LEU A 221 16.27 0.82 22.71
C LEU A 221 15.21 1.89 22.90
N ASP A 222 14.07 1.72 22.24
CA ASP A 222 12.89 2.53 22.53
C ASP A 222 12.27 2.04 23.85
N ALA A 223 12.47 2.83 24.92
CA ALA A 223 11.95 2.51 26.25
C ALA A 223 10.41 2.61 26.34
N ASP A 224 9.79 3.33 25.39
CA ASP A 224 8.33 3.52 25.33
C ASP A 224 7.65 2.47 24.44
N TYR A 225 8.42 1.57 23.82
CA TYR A 225 7.88 0.49 22.99
C TYR A 225 7.23 -0.59 23.85
N SER A 226 5.94 -0.42 24.15
CA SER A 226 5.10 -1.48 24.70
C SER A 226 4.66 -2.40 23.56
N ARG A 227 5.32 -3.55 23.39
CA ARG A 227 4.83 -4.58 22.46
C ARG A 227 3.41 -4.99 22.86
N PRO A 228 2.39 -4.81 22.02
CA PRO A 228 1.08 -5.36 22.31
C PRO A 228 1.23 -6.88 22.37
N ASN A 229 0.85 -7.45 23.50
CA ASN A 229 0.96 -8.88 23.68
C ASN A 229 -0.11 -9.52 22.78
N ILE A 230 0.29 -10.08 21.64
CA ILE A 230 -0.61 -10.84 20.76
C ILE A 230 -1.02 -12.09 21.52
N GLN A 231 -2.09 -11.97 22.31
CA GLN A 231 -2.71 -13.08 22.98
C GLN A 231 -3.61 -13.77 21.96
N LEU A 232 -3.25 -14.98 21.55
CA LEU A 232 -4.02 -15.85 20.65
C LEU A 232 -5.39 -16.27 21.22
N GLY A 233 -5.88 -15.59 22.25
CA GLY A 233 -7.06 -15.96 23.01
C GLY A 233 -6.96 -17.38 23.57
N THR A 234 -8.10 -18.05 23.63
CA THR A 234 -8.27 -19.43 24.12
C THR A 234 -8.13 -20.49 23.01
N HIS A 235 -7.58 -20.13 21.85
CA HIS A 235 -7.50 -21.03 20.70
C HIS A 235 -6.29 -21.95 20.80
N THR A 236 -6.51 -23.25 20.76
CA THR A 236 -5.43 -24.23 20.58
C THR A 236 -5.14 -24.38 19.08
N MET A 237 -3.86 -24.41 18.70
CA MET A 237 -3.41 -24.55 17.32
C MET A 237 -3.03 -26.01 17.05
N ASP A 238 -4.00 -26.91 17.16
CA ASP A 238 -3.75 -28.35 17.02
C ASP A 238 -3.90 -28.83 15.57
N THR A 239 -4.64 -28.09 14.73
CA THR A 239 -4.87 -28.44 13.32
C THR A 239 -4.60 -27.28 12.37
N ASP A 240 -4.32 -27.58 11.11
CA ASP A 240 -4.07 -26.57 10.06
C ASP A 240 -5.30 -25.68 9.82
N ALA A 241 -6.52 -26.21 10.01
CA ALA A 241 -7.74 -25.42 9.92
C ALA A 241 -7.88 -24.42 11.08
N ASP A 242 -7.45 -24.80 12.29
CA ASP A 242 -7.41 -23.89 13.44
C ASP A 242 -6.36 -22.80 13.24
N PHE A 243 -5.21 -23.16 12.67
CA PHE A 243 -4.18 -22.21 12.29
C PHE A 243 -4.70 -21.22 11.24
N GLU A 244 -5.31 -21.68 10.15
CA GLU A 244 -5.87 -20.80 9.12
C GLU A 244 -6.96 -19.88 9.67
N MET A 245 -7.83 -20.39 10.55
CA MET A 245 -8.86 -19.59 11.22
C MET A 245 -8.26 -18.50 12.11
N VAL A 246 -7.27 -18.85 12.94
CA VAL A 246 -6.60 -17.87 13.81
C VAL A 246 -5.79 -16.88 12.99
N TRP A 247 -5.13 -17.33 11.92
CA TRP A 247 -4.36 -16.51 11.00
C TRP A 247 -5.23 -15.52 10.23
N ALA A 248 -6.42 -15.95 9.78
CA ALA A 248 -7.40 -15.09 9.12
C ALA A 248 -8.06 -14.10 10.10
N ASN A 249 -8.19 -14.46 11.38
CA ASN A 249 -8.79 -13.58 12.39
C ASN A 249 -7.81 -12.52 12.91
N PHE A 250 -6.55 -12.89 13.13
CA PHE A 250 -5.54 -11.96 13.64
C PHE A 250 -4.88 -11.16 12.51
N GLU A 251 -4.77 -11.71 11.29
CA GLU A 251 -4.02 -11.12 10.18
C GLU A 251 -2.68 -10.55 10.69
N PRO A 252 -1.79 -11.39 11.23
CA PRO A 252 -0.61 -10.94 11.98
C PRO A 252 0.32 -10.03 11.18
N TRP A 253 0.22 -10.07 9.85
CA TRP A 253 0.94 -9.19 8.93
C TRP A 253 0.37 -7.77 8.87
N ASP A 254 -0.95 -7.62 8.96
CA ASP A 254 -1.59 -6.30 9.03
C ASP A 254 -1.28 -5.64 10.38
N GLU A 255 -1.16 -6.43 11.46
CA GLU A 255 -0.72 -5.94 12.77
C GLU A 255 0.75 -5.52 12.75
N LEU A 256 1.63 -6.36 12.20
CA LEU A 256 3.04 -6.01 12.05
C LEU A 256 3.23 -4.78 11.16
N PHE A 257 2.50 -4.69 10.04
CA PHE A 257 2.53 -3.52 9.16
C PHE A 257 2.06 -2.24 9.86
N GLN A 258 1.07 -2.34 10.75
CA GLN A 258 0.63 -1.20 11.57
C GLN A 258 1.70 -0.78 12.59
N GLU A 259 2.53 -1.70 13.06
CA GLU A 259 3.56 -1.46 14.07
C GLU A 259 4.92 -1.04 13.49
N THR A 260 5.20 -1.33 12.22
CA THR A 260 6.51 -1.09 11.61
C THR A 260 6.48 -0.08 10.46
N ASP A 261 7.32 0.96 10.54
CA ASP A 261 7.58 1.91 9.43
C ASP A 261 8.42 1.29 8.27
N PHE A 262 8.88 0.05 8.43
CA PHE A 262 9.71 -0.69 7.48
C PHE A 262 8.87 -1.74 6.72
N ASP A 263 9.15 -1.91 5.43
CA ASP A 263 8.58 -3.00 4.62
C ASP A 263 9.32 -4.31 4.97
N VAL A 264 8.74 -5.11 5.86
CA VAL A 264 9.36 -6.32 6.41
C VAL A 264 8.83 -7.55 5.70
N ARG A 265 9.67 -8.18 4.87
CA ARG A 265 9.37 -9.49 4.26
C ARG A 265 9.91 -10.61 5.15
N MET A 266 9.03 -11.29 5.87
CA MET A 266 9.39 -12.43 6.74
C MET A 266 8.99 -13.76 6.12
N ILE A 267 9.72 -14.80 6.51
CA ILE A 267 9.70 -16.12 5.92
C ILE A 267 9.45 -17.09 7.06
N PRO A 268 8.28 -17.74 7.12
CA PRO A 268 7.96 -18.61 8.23
C PRO A 268 8.86 -19.84 8.23
N ARG A 269 9.27 -20.26 9.43
CA ARG A 269 9.88 -21.57 9.68
C ARG A 269 8.79 -22.54 10.10
N TRP A 270 8.63 -23.63 9.36
CA TRP A 270 7.78 -24.76 9.76
C TRP A 270 8.62 -25.87 10.40
N ARG A 271 8.02 -26.64 11.32
CA ARG A 271 8.59 -27.84 11.94
C ARG A 271 7.99 -29.07 11.29
#